data_AF-W9DVE5-F1
#
_entry.id   AF-W9DVE5-F1
#
_cell.length_a   1.000
_cell.length_b   1.000
_cell.length_c   1.000
_cell.angle_alpha   90.00
_cell.angle_beta   90.00
_cell.angle_gamma   90.00
#
_symmetry.space_group_name_H-M   'P 1'
#
loop_
_entity.id
_entity.type
_entity.pdbx_description
1 polymer ?
#
loop_
_entity_poly.entity_id
_entity_poly.type
_entity_poly.pdbx_seq_one_letter_code
_entity_poly.pdbx_strand_id
1 'polypeptide(L)'
;MTGPLQGFSPSTRHCRASKCDHLQPYRTDVVGKKERVSYWCDLAEKIPGNMGQCPLDVPEEIDEMKVLSFRQPIASMAAEGIMVLNIRPTDCHYRGPVAIYAIQGHVRRRDRKYFEKVLGREIFKKENGKNKSLLPHGKIIAVADITDTIRFDNPDKFDAYSECHYLSPFYFEKGMVCYGLVLKNIRPLTAEIGWKMPKGCRNWSKIRTSVINPYLPAVAEVMV
;
A
#
# COMPACT_ATOMS: atom_id res chain seq x y z
N MET A 1 11.14 21.92 34.99
CA MET A 1 10.04 21.08 35.50
C MET A 1 8.89 21.15 34.51
N THR A 2 8.43 19.98 34.10
CA THR A 2 7.54 19.70 32.97
C THR A 2 6.07 19.64 33.38
N GLY A 3 5.21 20.19 32.52
CA GLY A 3 3.86 19.69 32.23
C GLY A 3 2.71 20.65 32.58
N PRO A 4 1.53 20.53 31.94
CA PRO A 4 1.19 19.79 30.71
C PRO A 4 0.52 20.66 29.62
N LEU A 5 0.70 20.29 28.34
CA LEU A 5 -0.07 20.81 27.21
C LEU A 5 -1.46 20.17 27.21
N GLN A 6 -2.49 21.03 27.30
CA GLN A 6 -3.90 20.70 27.12
C GLN A 6 -4.25 20.63 25.63
N GLY A 7 -5.17 19.74 25.27
CA GLY A 7 -6.17 20.04 24.24
C GLY A 7 -6.06 19.35 22.87
N PHE A 8 -6.14 18.02 22.82
CA PHE A 8 -6.83 17.36 21.70
C PHE A 8 -8.06 16.63 22.24
N SER A 9 -9.23 17.22 21.98
CA SER A 9 -10.56 16.72 22.36
C SER A 9 -10.97 15.51 21.51
N PRO A 10 -11.73 14.55 22.07
CA PRO A 10 -12.22 13.36 21.39
C PRO A 10 -13.41 13.72 20.47
N SER A 11 -13.39 13.26 19.22
CA SER A 11 -14.57 13.26 18.34
C SER A 11 -14.74 11.95 17.57
N THR A 12 -14.77 10.82 18.28
CA THR A 12 -15.49 9.63 17.80
C THR A 12 -16.97 9.79 18.15
N ARG A 13 -17.67 10.62 17.38
CA ARG A 13 -19.14 10.61 17.35
C ARG A 13 -19.61 10.61 15.90
N HIS A 14 -20.28 9.52 15.55
CA HIS A 14 -21.25 9.35 14.46
C HIS A 14 -20.70 8.94 13.08
N CYS A 15 -20.60 7.62 12.87
CA CYS A 15 -21.03 6.99 11.61
C CYS A 15 -22.28 6.15 11.89
N ARG A 16 -23.41 6.84 12.16
CA ARG A 16 -24.76 6.27 12.11
C ARG A 16 -25.62 7.20 11.28
N ALA A 17 -25.59 7.03 9.96
CA ALA A 17 -26.67 7.37 9.04
C ALA A 17 -26.24 6.93 7.62
N SER A 18 -27.03 6.02 7.05
CA SER A 18 -27.24 5.77 5.61
C SER A 18 -26.49 6.69 4.62
N LYS A 19 -25.57 6.10 3.84
CA LYS A 19 -25.32 6.30 2.38
C LYS A 19 -23.94 5.72 2.00
N CYS A 20 -23.88 4.41 1.82
CA CYS A 20 -22.76 3.75 1.12
C CYS A 20 -23.24 3.17 -0.23
N ASP A 21 -24.12 3.88 -0.94
CA ASP A 21 -24.79 3.40 -2.16
C ASP A 21 -24.01 3.72 -3.47
N HIS A 22 -22.70 3.98 -3.40
CA HIS A 22 -21.91 4.38 -4.58
C HIS A 22 -20.87 3.34 -5.05
N LEU A 23 -20.90 2.10 -4.54
CA LEU A 23 -19.89 1.07 -4.84
C LEU A 23 -20.40 -0.08 -5.74
N GLN A 24 -21.07 0.22 -6.85
CA GLN A 24 -21.23 -0.76 -7.93
C GLN A 24 -20.91 -0.14 -9.30
N PRO A 25 -19.80 -0.53 -9.95
CA PRO A 25 -19.57 -0.20 -11.34
C PRO A 25 -19.48 -1.47 -12.19
N TYR A 26 -20.55 -1.80 -12.89
CA TYR A 26 -20.44 -2.53 -14.16
C TYR A 26 -21.22 -1.80 -15.24
N ARG A 27 -20.52 -1.38 -16.29
CA ARG A 27 -21.07 -1.26 -17.63
C ARG A 27 -19.96 -1.57 -18.64
N THR A 28 -20.25 -2.48 -19.55
CA THR A 28 -19.38 -2.91 -20.66
C THR A 28 -19.62 -2.05 -21.88
N ASP A 29 -18.57 -1.58 -22.54
CA ASP A 29 -18.57 -1.19 -23.95
C ASP A 29 -17.37 -1.92 -24.62
N VAL A 30 -17.58 -2.93 -25.47
CA VAL A 30 -17.81 -2.88 -26.94
C VAL A 30 -16.81 -1.95 -27.64
N VAL A 31 -15.79 -2.54 -28.29
CA VAL A 31 -14.98 -2.04 -29.42
C VAL A 31 -13.52 -2.47 -29.22
N GLY A 32 -13.11 -3.52 -29.93
CA GLY A 32 -11.82 -4.19 -29.78
C GLY A 32 -10.60 -3.39 -30.21
N LYS A 33 -10.21 -2.38 -29.42
CA LYS A 33 -8.87 -1.77 -29.46
C LYS A 33 -8.12 -2.16 -28.19
N LYS A 34 -6.89 -2.66 -28.35
CA LYS A 34 -5.97 -2.95 -27.22
C LYS A 34 -5.26 -1.66 -26.82
N GLU A 35 -5.88 -0.88 -25.96
CA GLU A 35 -5.18 0.10 -25.12
C GLU A 35 -4.95 -0.52 -23.74
N ARG A 36 -3.81 -0.21 -23.13
CA ARG A 36 -3.55 -0.52 -21.72
C ARG A 36 -4.38 0.44 -20.88
N VAL A 37 -5.68 0.16 -20.79
CA VAL A 37 -6.54 0.80 -19.80
C VAL A 37 -6.08 0.25 -18.46
N SER A 38 -5.33 1.06 -17.71
CA SER A 38 -4.99 0.73 -16.34
C SER A 38 -6.29 0.74 -15.55
N TYR A 39 -6.86 -0.45 -15.35
CA TYR A 39 -7.96 -0.72 -14.43
C TYR A 39 -7.82 0.00 -13.07
N TRP A 40 -6.59 0.33 -12.68
CA TRP A 40 -6.23 1.05 -11.47
C TRP A 40 -6.41 2.57 -11.53
N CYS A 41 -6.27 3.21 -12.70
CA CYS A 41 -6.45 4.66 -12.84
C CYS A 41 -7.94 5.06 -12.74
N ASP A 42 -8.83 4.33 -13.40
CA ASP A 42 -10.29 4.57 -13.34
C ASP A 42 -10.88 4.29 -11.93
N LEU A 43 -10.17 3.48 -11.13
CA LEU A 43 -10.52 3.21 -9.74
C LEU A 43 -9.96 4.29 -8.80
N ALA A 44 -8.75 4.81 -9.09
CA ALA A 44 -8.11 5.87 -8.31
C ALA A 44 -8.86 7.21 -8.41
N GLU A 45 -9.43 7.54 -9.59
CA GLU A 45 -10.25 8.75 -9.79
C GLU A 45 -11.54 8.79 -8.95
N LYS A 46 -12.02 7.62 -8.48
CA LYS A 46 -13.29 7.50 -7.74
C LYS A 46 -13.11 7.44 -6.22
N ILE A 47 -11.87 7.42 -5.73
CA ILE A 47 -11.54 7.43 -4.31
C ILE A 47 -11.15 8.86 -3.94
N PRO A 48 -11.73 9.48 -2.89
CA PRO A 48 -11.32 10.82 -2.47
C PRO A 48 -9.82 10.82 -2.13
N GLY A 49 -9.03 11.36 -3.06
CA GLY A 49 -7.58 11.39 -2.99
C GLY A 49 -7.12 12.20 -1.78
N ASN A 50 -6.40 11.55 -0.87
CA ASN A 50 -5.65 12.22 0.17
C ASN A 50 -4.33 12.74 -0.43
N MET A 51 -4.42 13.65 -1.40
CA MET A 51 -3.26 14.39 -1.93
C MET A 51 -2.89 15.50 -0.96
N GLY A 52 -2.45 15.12 0.23
CA GLY A 52 -1.79 16.03 1.17
C GLY A 52 -0.42 16.41 0.61
N GLN A 53 -0.23 17.72 0.41
CA GLN A 53 1.00 18.43 0.02
C GLN A 53 2.29 17.61 0.14
N CYS A 54 2.93 17.38 -1.00
CA CYS A 54 4.21 16.70 -1.14
C CYS A 54 5.35 17.59 -0.62
N PRO A 55 6.05 17.26 0.49
CA PRO A 55 7.36 17.80 0.75
C PRO A 55 8.35 16.94 -0.04
N LEU A 56 8.63 17.38 -1.27
CA LEU A 56 9.73 16.88 -2.08
C LEU A 56 11.03 17.33 -1.46
N ASP A 57 11.57 16.54 -0.54
CA ASP A 57 13.00 16.52 -0.23
C ASP A 57 13.31 15.17 0.41
N VAL A 58 13.80 14.21 -0.39
CA VAL A 58 14.58 13.12 0.19
C VAL A 58 15.93 13.75 0.55
N PRO A 59 16.37 13.76 1.82
CA PRO A 59 17.62 14.41 2.20
C PRO A 59 18.77 13.89 1.33
N GLU A 60 19.53 14.77 0.71
CA GLU A 60 20.66 14.44 -0.17
C GLU A 60 21.72 13.54 0.51
N GLU A 61 21.71 13.45 1.84
CA GLU A 61 22.65 12.67 2.65
C GLU A 61 22.27 11.19 2.89
N ILE A 62 21.12 10.71 2.39
CA ILE A 62 20.77 9.30 2.58
C ILE A 62 21.41 8.45 1.46
N ASP A 63 22.62 7.94 1.70
CA ASP A 63 23.27 6.98 0.80
C ASP A 63 22.45 5.69 0.60
N GLU A 64 21.67 5.29 1.61
CA GLU A 64 20.91 4.05 1.62
C GLU A 64 19.44 4.24 2.06
N MET A 65 18.50 3.90 1.19
CA MET A 65 17.08 3.84 1.50
C MET A 65 16.72 2.47 2.09
N LYS A 66 15.83 2.45 3.09
CA LYS A 66 15.27 1.18 3.59
C LYS A 66 14.33 0.58 2.55
N VAL A 67 14.30 -0.75 2.49
CA VAL A 67 13.37 -1.50 1.65
C VAL A 67 12.43 -2.27 2.56
N LEU A 68 11.12 -2.07 2.40
CA LEU A 68 10.07 -2.78 3.12
C LEU A 68 9.37 -3.75 2.18
N SER A 69 9.25 -5.00 2.59
CA SER A 69 8.78 -6.07 1.71
C SER A 69 7.30 -6.38 1.86
N PHE A 70 6.53 -6.30 0.78
CA PHE A 70 5.10 -6.53 0.74
C PHE A 70 4.80 -7.82 -0.03
N ARG A 71 3.81 -8.57 0.43
CA ARG A 71 3.24 -9.67 -0.35
C ARG A 71 2.20 -9.11 -1.31
N GLN A 72 2.06 -9.70 -2.50
CA GLN A 72 0.96 -9.37 -3.38
C GLN A 72 -0.39 -9.87 -2.83
N PRO A 73 -1.53 -9.21 -3.13
CA PRO A 73 -1.70 -8.01 -3.97
C PRO A 73 -1.35 -6.69 -3.26
N ILE A 74 -1.11 -6.75 -1.96
CA ILE A 74 -0.92 -5.60 -1.07
C ILE A 74 0.24 -4.71 -1.51
N ALA A 75 1.32 -5.26 -2.08
CA ALA A 75 2.39 -4.46 -2.64
C ALA A 75 1.89 -3.51 -3.73
N SER A 76 1.10 -4.02 -4.68
CA SER A 76 0.56 -3.21 -5.77
C SER A 76 -0.49 -2.22 -5.25
N MET A 77 -1.36 -2.65 -4.33
CA MET A 77 -2.34 -1.73 -3.72
C MET A 77 -1.67 -0.60 -2.94
N ALA A 78 -0.54 -0.86 -2.29
CA ALA A 78 0.24 0.16 -1.61
C ALA A 78 0.92 1.09 -2.63
N ALA A 79 1.44 0.56 -3.74
CA ALA A 79 2.03 1.39 -4.80
C ALA A 79 1.01 2.34 -5.44
N GLU A 80 -0.23 1.90 -5.61
CA GLU A 80 -1.34 2.70 -6.17
C GLU A 80 -1.99 3.64 -5.13
N GLY A 81 -1.49 3.70 -3.89
CA GLY A 81 -2.08 4.56 -2.84
C GLY A 81 -3.40 4.06 -2.24
N ILE A 82 -3.92 2.91 -2.69
CA ILE A 82 -5.17 2.31 -2.19
C ILE A 82 -5.01 1.79 -0.76
N MET A 83 -3.87 1.15 -0.48
CA MET A 83 -3.57 0.60 0.86
C MET A 83 -2.45 1.38 1.55
N VAL A 84 -2.83 2.18 2.54
CA VAL A 84 -1.92 3.07 3.29
C VAL A 84 -1.41 2.47 4.61
N LEU A 85 -1.75 1.22 4.92
CA LEU A 85 -1.37 0.55 6.16
C LEU A 85 -0.68 -0.78 5.90
N ASN A 86 0.58 -0.91 6.31
CA ASN A 86 1.29 -2.18 6.24
C ASN A 86 1.29 -2.91 7.59
N ILE A 87 0.55 -4.01 7.69
CA ILE A 87 0.42 -4.77 8.95
C ILE A 87 1.63 -5.68 9.19
N ARG A 88 2.20 -5.61 10.40
CA ARG A 88 3.36 -6.39 10.87
C ARG A 88 3.14 -6.96 12.27
N PRO A 89 3.76 -8.10 12.60
CA PRO A 89 3.72 -8.65 13.96
C PRO A 89 4.63 -7.89 14.95
N THR A 90 5.57 -7.08 14.45
CA THR A 90 6.56 -6.35 15.26
C THR A 90 6.43 -4.86 15.03
N ASP A 91 6.65 -4.08 16.08
CA ASP A 91 6.73 -2.63 15.99
C ASP A 91 7.93 -2.20 15.12
N CYS A 92 7.83 -1.01 14.53
CA CYS A 92 8.90 -0.35 13.84
C CYS A 92 8.94 1.13 14.23
N HIS A 93 10.04 1.56 14.82
CA HIS A 93 10.28 2.96 15.19
C HIS A 93 10.82 3.82 14.04
N TYR A 94 11.15 3.22 12.89
CA TYR A 94 11.67 3.98 11.76
C TYR A 94 10.61 4.92 11.20
N ARG A 95 11.01 6.16 10.92
CA ARG A 95 10.20 7.17 10.23
C ARG A 95 11.03 7.74 9.09
N GLY A 96 10.40 7.92 7.93
CA GLY A 96 11.07 8.38 6.72
C GLY A 96 10.88 7.45 5.51
N PRO A 97 11.65 7.70 4.44
CA PRO A 97 11.41 7.08 3.13
C PRO A 97 11.74 5.60 3.11
N VAL A 98 10.89 4.85 2.42
CA VAL A 98 11.01 3.40 2.25
C VAL A 98 10.64 2.97 0.85
N ALA A 99 11.46 2.11 0.25
CA ALA A 99 11.15 1.45 -0.99
C ALA A 99 10.19 0.27 -0.75
N ILE A 100 9.12 0.20 -1.53
CA ILE A 100 8.13 -0.88 -1.50
C ILE A 100 8.59 -2.00 -2.43
N TYR A 101 8.99 -3.12 -1.83
CA TYR A 101 9.42 -4.33 -2.55
C TYR A 101 8.30 -5.38 -2.59
N ALA A 102 7.82 -5.73 -3.78
CA ALA A 102 6.90 -6.84 -3.99
C ALA A 102 7.68 -8.18 -3.96
N ILE A 103 7.46 -8.99 -2.93
CA ILE A 103 8.19 -10.26 -2.78
C ILE A 103 7.86 -11.27 -3.88
N GLN A 104 8.80 -12.16 -4.18
CA GLN A 104 8.61 -13.27 -5.12
C GLN A 104 7.54 -14.31 -4.71
N GLY A 105 7.19 -14.36 -3.43
CA GLY A 105 6.23 -15.33 -2.90
C GLY A 105 4.81 -15.15 -3.45
N HIS A 106 4.10 -16.26 -3.61
CA HIS A 106 2.70 -16.25 -4.02
C HIS A 106 1.78 -15.53 -3.03
N VAL A 107 0.69 -14.94 -3.54
CA VAL A 107 -0.43 -14.45 -2.74
C VAL A 107 -0.95 -15.58 -1.85
N ARG A 108 -1.19 -15.32 -0.56
CA ARG A 108 -1.76 -16.35 0.34
C ARG A 108 -3.14 -16.74 -0.16
N ARG A 109 -3.50 -18.02 -0.05
CA ARG A 109 -4.80 -18.53 -0.53
C ARG A 109 -6.00 -17.78 0.08
N ARG A 110 -5.91 -17.44 1.38
CA ARG A 110 -6.95 -16.67 2.09
C ARG A 110 -7.06 -15.24 1.54
N ASP A 111 -5.93 -14.54 1.43
CA ASP A 111 -5.88 -13.18 0.86
C ASP A 111 -6.38 -13.15 -0.58
N ARG A 112 -5.98 -14.12 -1.43
CA ARG A 112 -6.48 -14.24 -2.80
C ARG A 112 -8.02 -14.30 -2.83
N LYS A 113 -8.63 -15.20 -2.04
CA LYS A 113 -10.10 -15.33 -2.00
C LYS A 113 -10.79 -14.04 -1.55
N TYR A 114 -10.19 -13.33 -0.60
CA TYR A 114 -10.73 -12.06 -0.10
C TYR A 114 -10.62 -10.97 -1.17
N PHE A 115 -9.43 -10.72 -1.70
CA PHE A 115 -9.20 -9.67 -2.69
C PHE A 115 -9.84 -9.99 -4.04
N GLU A 116 -10.06 -11.26 -4.41
CA GLU A 116 -10.87 -11.61 -5.60
C GLU A 116 -12.32 -11.14 -5.48
N LYS A 117 -12.87 -11.09 -4.25
CA LYS A 117 -14.22 -10.55 -4.00
C LYS A 117 -14.22 -9.02 -3.96
N VAL A 118 -13.19 -8.42 -3.38
CA VAL A 118 -13.10 -6.97 -3.16
C VAL A 118 -12.68 -6.21 -4.43
N LEU A 119 -11.69 -6.72 -5.16
CA LEU A 119 -11.06 -6.05 -6.31
C LEU A 119 -11.41 -6.70 -7.65
N GLY A 120 -12.16 -7.80 -7.63
CA GLY A 120 -12.47 -8.62 -8.80
C GLY A 120 -11.41 -9.69 -9.10
N ARG A 121 -11.81 -10.71 -9.86
CA ARG A 121 -10.93 -11.86 -10.21
C ARG A 121 -9.86 -11.51 -11.23
N GLU A 122 -10.04 -10.40 -11.96
CA GLU A 122 -9.26 -10.07 -13.16
C GLU A 122 -7.82 -9.75 -12.84
N ILE A 123 -7.56 -9.10 -11.71
CA ILE A 123 -6.21 -8.78 -11.22
C ILE A 123 -5.38 -10.03 -10.91
N PHE A 124 -6.04 -11.18 -10.73
CA PHE A 124 -5.42 -12.48 -10.48
C PHE A 124 -5.54 -13.45 -11.67
N LYS A 125 -6.16 -13.02 -12.79
CA LYS A 125 -6.31 -13.85 -13.98
C LYS A 125 -4.92 -14.19 -14.51
N LYS A 126 -4.77 -15.47 -14.87
CA LYS A 126 -3.58 -15.97 -15.57
C LYS A 126 -3.77 -15.69 -17.05
N GLU A 127 -2.87 -14.97 -17.69
CA GLU A 127 -2.85 -14.94 -19.16
C GLU A 127 -2.45 -16.33 -19.71
N ASN A 128 -3.31 -16.90 -20.56
CA ASN A 128 -3.01 -18.05 -21.42
C ASN A 128 -2.42 -19.28 -20.72
N GLY A 129 -2.95 -19.66 -19.55
CA GLY A 129 -2.56 -20.88 -18.84
C GLY A 129 -1.12 -20.87 -18.28
N LYS A 130 -0.34 -19.82 -18.53
CA LYS A 130 0.98 -19.59 -17.93
C LYS A 130 0.78 -18.74 -16.67
N ASN A 131 1.51 -19.05 -15.60
CA ASN A 131 1.49 -18.28 -14.34
C ASN A 131 2.17 -16.89 -14.51
N LYS A 132 1.69 -16.06 -15.44
CA LYS A 132 2.02 -14.64 -15.50
C LYS A 132 0.89 -13.88 -14.81
N SER A 133 0.98 -13.83 -13.48
CA SER A 133 0.22 -12.85 -12.70
C SER A 133 0.56 -11.45 -13.25
N LEU A 134 -0.44 -10.58 -13.42
CA LEU A 134 -0.22 -9.18 -13.77
C LEU A 134 0.50 -8.41 -12.65
N LEU A 135 0.45 -8.94 -11.43
CA LEU A 135 1.10 -8.34 -10.28
C LEU A 135 2.63 -8.56 -10.31
N PRO A 136 3.44 -7.52 -10.12
CA PRO A 136 4.90 -7.65 -10.09
C PRO A 136 5.38 -8.48 -8.91
N HIS A 137 6.42 -9.28 -9.12
CA HIS A 137 7.02 -10.13 -8.10
C HIS A 137 8.53 -10.07 -8.22
N GLY A 138 9.23 -9.96 -7.08
CA GLY A 138 10.69 -9.79 -7.05
C GLY A 138 11.15 -8.42 -7.54
N LYS A 139 10.34 -7.38 -7.31
CA LYS A 139 10.60 -6.03 -7.84
C LYS A 139 10.29 -4.94 -6.82
N ILE A 140 11.06 -3.86 -6.83
CA ILE A 140 10.71 -2.60 -6.17
C ILE A 140 9.81 -1.82 -7.13
N ILE A 141 8.69 -1.31 -6.62
CA ILE A 141 7.61 -0.78 -7.44
C ILE A 141 7.15 0.63 -7.04
N ALA A 142 7.48 1.07 -5.83
CA ALA A 142 7.14 2.40 -5.33
C ALA A 142 8.07 2.82 -4.21
N VAL A 143 8.03 4.10 -3.85
CA VAL A 143 8.57 4.66 -2.62
C VAL A 143 7.42 5.25 -1.81
N ALA A 144 7.49 5.17 -0.49
CA ALA A 144 6.55 5.83 0.42
C ALA A 144 7.29 6.31 1.66
N ASP A 145 6.65 7.14 2.47
CA ASP A 145 7.15 7.54 3.77
C ASP A 145 6.41 6.80 4.88
N ILE A 146 7.15 6.22 5.83
CA ILE A 146 6.56 5.73 7.07
C ILE A 146 6.44 6.90 8.03
N THR A 147 5.22 7.32 8.32
CA THR A 147 4.98 8.50 9.18
C THR A 147 4.53 8.14 10.58
N ASP A 148 3.91 6.97 10.75
CA ASP A 148 3.42 6.55 12.07
C ASP A 148 3.27 5.02 12.19
N THR A 149 3.00 4.53 13.40
CA THR A 149 2.66 3.14 13.69
C THR A 149 1.41 3.07 14.57
N ILE A 150 0.40 2.33 14.11
CA ILE A 150 -0.81 2.04 14.89
C ILE A 150 -0.66 0.65 15.51
N ARG A 151 -0.75 0.56 16.85
CA ARG A 151 -0.82 -0.72 17.55
C ARG A 151 -2.26 -1.26 17.54
N PHE A 152 -2.43 -2.49 17.10
CA PHE A 152 -3.67 -3.25 17.19
C PHE A 152 -3.50 -4.34 18.25
N ASP A 153 -4.28 -4.23 19.31
CA ASP A 153 -4.25 -5.12 20.47
C ASP A 153 -5.63 -5.71 20.78
N ASN A 154 -6.67 -5.29 20.04
CA ASN A 154 -8.01 -5.83 20.14
C ASN A 154 -8.67 -5.94 18.74
N PRO A 155 -9.60 -6.89 18.55
CA PRO A 155 -10.26 -7.12 17.27
C PRO A 155 -11.06 -5.90 16.80
N ASP A 156 -11.86 -5.28 17.67
CA ASP A 156 -12.76 -4.18 17.31
C ASP A 156 -11.99 -2.98 16.70
N LYS A 157 -10.81 -2.68 17.25
CA LYS A 157 -9.90 -1.66 16.71
C LYS A 157 -9.34 -2.07 15.35
N PHE A 158 -8.99 -3.34 15.15
CA PHE A 158 -8.51 -3.79 13.85
C PHE A 158 -9.62 -3.74 12.80
N ASP A 159 -10.81 -4.22 13.15
CA ASP A 159 -11.97 -4.30 12.27
C ASP A 159 -12.38 -2.91 11.75
N ALA A 160 -12.43 -1.91 12.64
CA ALA A 160 -12.73 -0.52 12.28
C ALA A 160 -11.78 0.09 11.23
N TYR A 161 -10.51 -0.34 11.21
CA TYR A 161 -9.54 0.08 10.19
C TYR A 161 -9.56 -0.81 8.96
N SER A 162 -9.93 -2.09 9.11
CA SER A 162 -9.93 -3.05 8.01
C SER A 162 -10.95 -2.71 6.94
N GLU A 163 -12.13 -2.21 7.35
CA GLU A 163 -13.20 -1.80 6.46
C GLU A 163 -12.81 -0.56 5.63
N CYS A 164 -12.06 0.37 6.22
CA CYS A 164 -11.70 1.64 5.59
C CYS A 164 -10.41 1.58 4.75
N HIS A 165 -9.53 0.61 4.99
CA HIS A 165 -8.17 0.58 4.39
C HIS A 165 -7.86 -0.69 3.60
N TYR A 166 -8.90 -1.43 3.19
CA TYR A 166 -8.76 -2.67 2.41
C TYR A 166 -7.79 -3.69 3.03
N LEU A 167 -7.79 -3.79 4.37
CA LEU A 167 -6.97 -4.77 5.05
C LEU A 167 -7.67 -6.12 5.05
N SER A 168 -6.94 -7.15 4.64
CA SER A 168 -7.43 -8.52 4.79
C SER A 168 -7.70 -8.81 6.27
N PRO A 169 -8.90 -9.30 6.64
CA PRO A 169 -9.25 -9.58 8.04
C PRO A 169 -8.38 -10.67 8.66
N PHE A 170 -7.62 -11.41 7.85
CA PHE A 170 -6.76 -12.51 8.31
C PHE A 170 -5.41 -12.06 8.88
N TYR A 171 -5.15 -10.76 8.98
CA TYR A 171 -3.91 -10.22 9.57
C TYR A 171 -3.95 -10.11 11.08
N PHE A 172 -5.14 -10.13 11.68
CA PHE A 172 -5.34 -10.09 13.11
C PHE A 172 -6.07 -11.36 13.55
N GLU A 173 -5.46 -12.12 14.46
CA GLU A 173 -6.11 -13.26 15.11
C GLU A 173 -6.32 -12.93 16.58
N LYS A 174 -7.41 -13.44 17.19
CA LYS A 174 -7.75 -13.14 18.59
C LYS A 174 -6.59 -13.50 19.52
N GLY A 175 -6.15 -12.51 20.31
CA GLY A 175 -5.00 -12.66 21.22
C GLY A 175 -3.64 -12.32 20.62
N MET A 176 -3.58 -11.90 19.35
CA MET A 176 -2.37 -11.36 18.74
C MET A 176 -2.27 -9.84 18.91
N VAL A 177 -1.05 -9.33 18.96
CA VAL A 177 -0.76 -7.90 18.78
C VAL A 177 -0.10 -7.73 17.42
N CYS A 178 -0.58 -6.77 16.63
CA CYS A 178 0.06 -6.38 15.39
C CYS A 178 0.16 -4.86 15.27
N TYR A 179 0.96 -4.39 14.31
CA TYR A 179 1.33 -3.00 14.14
C TYR A 179 1.09 -2.62 12.68
N GLY A 180 0.26 -1.60 12.44
CA GLY A 180 0.06 -1.01 11.13
C GLY A 180 1.02 0.14 10.92
N LEU A 181 1.99 -0.04 10.01
CA LEU A 181 2.87 1.04 9.59
C LEU A 181 2.10 1.95 8.62
N VAL A 182 1.96 3.23 8.96
CA VAL A 182 1.24 4.23 8.16
C VAL A 182 2.14 4.72 7.04
N LEU A 183 1.69 4.54 5.80
CA LEU A 183 2.37 4.96 4.58
C LEU A 183 1.75 6.26 4.05
N LYS A 184 2.57 7.25 3.75
CA LYS A 184 2.19 8.50 3.08
C LYS A 184 3.13 8.80 1.92
N ASN A 185 2.82 9.83 1.12
CA ASN A 185 3.66 10.29 -0.01
C ASN A 185 4.09 9.15 -0.94
N ILE A 186 3.12 8.30 -1.28
CA ILE A 186 3.35 7.13 -2.12
C ILE A 186 3.65 7.61 -3.54
N ARG A 187 4.78 7.16 -4.07
CA ARG A 187 5.31 7.49 -5.38
C ARG A 187 5.58 6.20 -6.14
N PRO A 188 4.69 5.77 -7.05
CA PRO A 188 4.97 4.69 -7.97
C PRO A 188 6.25 4.98 -8.75
N LEU A 189 7.06 3.95 -9.01
CA LEU A 189 8.23 4.11 -9.87
C LEU A 189 7.80 4.14 -11.34
N THR A 190 8.46 4.98 -12.14
CA THR A 190 8.24 5.06 -13.60
C THR A 190 8.57 3.74 -14.30
N ALA A 191 9.47 2.94 -13.72
CA ALA A 191 9.68 1.54 -14.08
C ALA A 191 10.03 0.69 -12.86
N GLU A 192 9.59 -0.57 -12.89
CA GLU A 192 9.85 -1.52 -11.81
C GLU A 192 11.33 -1.93 -11.78
N ILE A 193 11.95 -1.95 -10.60
CA ILE A 193 13.36 -2.31 -10.43
C ILE A 193 13.44 -3.78 -9.97
N GLY A 194 14.15 -4.62 -10.74
CA GLY A 194 14.44 -5.99 -10.30
C GLY A 194 15.25 -5.99 -9.01
N TRP A 195 14.75 -6.69 -7.97
CA TRP A 195 15.40 -6.71 -6.67
C TRP A 195 15.36 -8.10 -6.05
N LYS A 196 16.49 -8.52 -5.48
CA LYS A 196 16.58 -9.75 -4.69
C LYS A 196 16.92 -9.38 -3.27
N MET A 197 15.99 -9.67 -2.36
CA MET A 197 16.22 -9.44 -0.94
C MET A 197 17.49 -10.20 -0.48
N PRO A 198 18.40 -9.55 0.26
CA PRO A 198 19.57 -10.21 0.83
C PRO A 198 19.21 -11.42 1.69
N LYS A 199 20.09 -12.43 1.73
CA LYS A 199 19.87 -13.64 2.53
C LYS A 199 19.74 -13.27 4.01
N GLY A 200 18.71 -13.79 4.68
CA GLY A 200 18.42 -13.50 6.10
C GLY A 200 17.48 -12.32 6.32
N CYS A 201 17.35 -11.41 5.36
CA CYS A 201 16.34 -10.35 5.38
C CYS A 201 14.96 -10.92 5.03
N ARG A 202 13.97 -10.73 5.91
CA ARG A 202 12.58 -11.16 5.66
C ARG A 202 11.63 -10.00 5.39
N ASN A 203 11.78 -8.91 6.14
CA ASN A 203 10.88 -7.75 6.10
C ASN A 203 11.56 -6.45 5.69
N TRP A 204 12.86 -6.35 6.01
CA TRP A 204 13.65 -5.12 5.87
C TRP A 204 14.98 -5.43 5.18
N SER A 205 15.36 -4.59 4.23
CA SER A 205 16.73 -4.50 3.72
C SER A 205 17.08 -3.05 3.45
N LYS A 206 18.18 -2.81 2.75
CA LYS A 206 18.59 -1.50 2.28
C LYS A 206 18.99 -1.56 0.81
N ILE A 207 18.90 -0.42 0.13
CA ILE A 207 19.30 -0.23 -1.25
C ILE A 207 19.91 1.17 -1.39
N ARG A 208 20.91 1.32 -2.26
CA ARG A 208 21.48 2.64 -2.54
C ARG A 208 20.42 3.55 -3.14
N THR A 209 20.30 4.76 -2.62
CA THR A 209 19.28 5.73 -3.07
C THR A 209 19.48 6.10 -4.55
N SER A 210 20.73 6.14 -5.02
CA SER A 210 21.08 6.36 -6.43
C SER A 210 20.51 5.31 -7.41
N VAL A 211 20.13 4.12 -6.93
CA VAL A 211 19.46 3.10 -7.75
C VAL A 211 17.98 3.42 -7.94
N ILE A 212 17.35 4.11 -6.98
CA ILE A 212 15.92 4.41 -6.98
C ILE A 212 15.63 5.76 -7.64
N ASN A 213 16.42 6.79 -7.34
CA ASN A 213 16.16 8.16 -7.77
C ASN A 213 15.87 8.33 -9.28
N PRO A 214 16.56 7.63 -10.21
CA PRO A 214 16.26 7.72 -11.63
C PRO A 214 14.86 7.26 -12.04
N TYR A 215 14.19 6.50 -11.18
CA TYR A 215 12.85 5.93 -11.42
C TYR A 215 11.74 6.67 -10.66
N LEU A 216 12.07 7.68 -9.87
CA LEU A 216 11.06 8.51 -9.23
C LEU A 216 10.42 9.43 -10.29
N PRO A 217 9.09 9.62 -10.27
CA PRO A 217 8.42 10.53 -11.19
C PRO A 217 8.94 11.95 -10.98
N ALA A 218 9.06 12.71 -12.06
CA ALA A 218 9.44 14.11 -11.97
C ALA A 218 8.34 14.88 -11.22
N VAL A 219 8.73 15.95 -10.51
CA VAL A 219 7.83 16.81 -9.72
C VAL A 219 6.60 17.27 -10.53
N ALA A 220 6.78 17.52 -11.83
CA ALA A 220 5.73 17.98 -12.72
C ALA A 220 4.66 16.91 -13.05
N GLU A 221 4.93 15.63 -12.85
CA GLU A 221 4.04 14.52 -13.24
C GLU A 221 3.06 14.09 -12.13
N VAL A 222 3.25 14.57 -10.89
CA VAL A 222 2.48 14.14 -9.70
C VAL A 222 1.32 15.09 -9.36
N MET A 223 1.19 16.22 -10.07
CA MET A 223 0.18 17.27 -9.78
C MET A 223 -1.10 17.17 -10.64
N VAL A 224 -1.40 16.02 -11.23
CA VAL A 224 -2.63 15.78 -12.01
C VAL A 224 -3.67 15.06 -11.16
#